data_AF-A0A2Z2IY46-F1
#
_entry.id   AF-A0A2Z2IY46-F1
#
_cell.length_a   1.000
_cell.length_b   1.000
_cell.length_c   1.000
_cell.angle_alpha   90.00
_cell.angle_beta   90.00
_cell.angle_gamma   90.00
#
_symmetry.space_group_name_H-M   'P 1'
#
loop_
_entity.id
_entity.type
_entity.pdbx_description
1 polymer ?
#
loop_
_entity_poly.entity_id
_entity_poly.type
_entity_poly.pdbx_seq_one_letter_code
_entity_poly.pdbx_strand_id
1 'polypeptide(L)'
;MDILDASDAANPKKVSTVSAGGDKEINSVAVRRDGLAVAAIQKPDKTKLGEALFFDVTTDKELGRVRVGSLPDNVHITANGSYALLANEGDAREWGVAEDEGGTSVYTDETELKDLIKEGKVCEGALGDVALDEVANKKVAGNLKVTNASGWNEEKDCFDEVYSYGTRSFSIYDEAGNVVFDSGSQFEEISAKLHAEGVANHNADNESAEFDDRSDNKGPEPEALAIGRVGDKTYAFVGAERLGGIIVYDVTDPANAQFTTYVNNRDFSTDDFAQAGDLGPEGFAFVDKKDSPTSNYMLIVGNEVSGTTTTYDIKISLPEPPADDKDNSDGSFSSGSAQGSSAGTAVGIFALIAAIVGMLFALGVRDLILRVLPENLRSELEKYF
;
A
#
# COMPACT_ATOMS: atom_id res chain seq x y z
N MET A 1 -22.67 8.60 -4.67
CA MET A 1 -22.59 7.33 -3.93
C MET A 1 -23.95 7.02 -3.33
N ASP A 2 -24.49 5.83 -3.57
CA ASP A 2 -25.77 5.41 -3.02
C ASP A 2 -25.59 4.66 -1.69
N ILE A 3 -26.47 4.93 -0.73
CA ILE A 3 -26.55 4.17 0.54
C ILE A 3 -27.65 3.13 0.38
N LEU A 4 -27.30 1.87 0.59
CA LEU A 4 -28.20 0.72 0.45
C LEU A 4 -28.43 0.05 1.80
N ASP A 5 -29.68 -0.22 2.15
CA ASP A 5 -30.05 -1.18 3.20
C ASP A 5 -29.86 -2.59 2.63
N ALA A 6 -28.85 -3.27 3.16
CA ALA A 6 -28.49 -4.64 2.80
C ALA A 6 -28.82 -5.67 3.90
N SER A 7 -29.80 -5.37 4.78
CA SER A 7 -30.29 -6.32 5.79
C SER A 7 -30.85 -7.62 5.18
N ASP A 8 -31.41 -7.52 3.97
CA ASP A 8 -31.60 -8.64 3.05
C ASP A 8 -30.57 -8.51 1.91
N ALA A 9 -29.46 -9.22 2.04
CA ALA A 9 -28.37 -9.19 1.07
C ALA A 9 -28.80 -9.63 -0.35
N ALA A 10 -29.87 -10.40 -0.48
CA ALA A 10 -30.41 -10.79 -1.78
C ALA A 10 -31.24 -9.69 -2.44
N ASN A 11 -31.71 -8.70 -1.67
CA ASN A 11 -32.59 -7.62 -2.14
C ASN A 11 -32.19 -6.27 -1.52
N PRO A 12 -30.98 -5.74 -1.82
CA PRO A 12 -30.55 -4.45 -1.30
C PRO A 12 -31.49 -3.34 -1.77
N LYS A 13 -31.82 -2.42 -0.87
CA LYS A 13 -32.73 -1.29 -1.17
C LYS A 13 -32.00 0.02 -1.00
N LYS A 14 -32.11 0.89 -2.01
CA LYS A 14 -31.61 2.26 -1.90
C LYS A 14 -32.36 3.02 -0.81
N VAL A 15 -31.60 3.56 0.14
CA VAL A 15 -32.07 4.42 1.24
C VAL A 15 -31.93 5.88 0.82
N SER A 16 -30.74 6.25 0.34
CA SER A 16 -30.39 7.64 0.05
C SER A 16 -29.18 7.73 -0.88
N THR A 17 -28.71 8.96 -1.13
CA THR A 17 -27.51 9.24 -1.93
C THR A 17 -26.71 10.35 -1.25
N VAL A 18 -25.40 10.14 -1.16
CA VAL A 18 -24.41 11.16 -0.76
C VAL A 18 -23.63 11.61 -1.99
N SER A 19 -23.45 12.92 -2.13
CA SER A 19 -22.74 13.54 -3.25
C SER A 19 -21.36 14.03 -2.82
N ALA A 20 -20.37 13.86 -3.68
CA ALA A 20 -19.05 14.48 -3.55
C ALA A 20 -19.12 16.03 -3.64
N GLY A 21 -20.15 16.53 -4.34
CA GLY A 21 -20.38 17.93 -4.66
C GLY A 21 -19.60 18.39 -5.91
N GLY A 22 -20.30 19.03 -6.85
CA GLY A 22 -19.71 19.53 -8.09
C GLY A 22 -19.37 18.41 -9.08
N ASP A 23 -18.20 18.50 -9.69
CA ASP A 23 -17.59 17.59 -10.66
C ASP A 23 -16.53 16.66 -10.02
N LYS A 24 -16.53 16.56 -8.70
CA LYS A 24 -15.64 15.67 -7.95
C LYS A 24 -16.10 14.22 -8.01
N GLU A 25 -15.17 13.29 -7.81
CA GLU A 25 -15.41 11.86 -7.82
C GLU A 25 -15.06 11.24 -6.46
N ILE A 26 -15.79 10.18 -6.08
CA ILE A 26 -15.53 9.39 -4.88
C ILE A 26 -14.83 8.12 -5.33
N ASN A 27 -13.62 7.88 -4.81
CA ASN A 27 -12.82 6.70 -5.16
C ASN A 27 -13.17 5.53 -4.23
N SER A 28 -13.27 5.81 -2.93
CA SER A 28 -13.57 4.79 -1.93
C SER A 28 -14.43 5.31 -0.78
N VAL A 29 -14.99 4.37 -0.01
CA VAL A 29 -15.76 4.65 1.21
C VAL A 29 -15.50 3.58 2.27
N ALA A 30 -15.33 4.00 3.51
CA ALA A 30 -15.32 3.13 4.68
C ALA A 30 -16.46 3.50 5.63
N VAL A 31 -17.14 2.48 6.17
CA VAL A 31 -18.28 2.65 7.08
C VAL A 31 -18.01 1.93 8.40
N ARG A 32 -18.09 2.67 9.50
CA ARG A 32 -17.99 2.15 10.86
C ARG A 32 -19.33 1.59 11.31
N ARG A 33 -19.30 0.61 12.24
CA ARG A 33 -20.48 -0.08 12.77
C ARG A 33 -21.52 0.84 13.42
N ASP A 34 -21.14 2.02 13.89
CA ASP A 34 -22.05 3.00 14.48
C ASP A 34 -22.63 4.00 13.47
N GLY A 35 -22.31 3.85 12.19
CA GLY A 35 -22.82 4.67 11.10
C GLY A 35 -21.95 5.86 10.71
N LEU A 36 -20.81 6.10 11.39
CA LEU A 36 -19.82 7.06 10.89
C LEU A 36 -19.17 6.50 9.63
N ALA A 37 -19.18 7.27 8.54
CA ALA A 37 -18.50 6.93 7.30
C ALA A 37 -17.53 8.02 6.87
N VAL A 38 -16.56 7.62 6.07
CA VAL A 38 -15.59 8.48 5.40
C VAL A 38 -15.50 8.10 3.93
N ALA A 39 -15.40 9.07 3.03
CA ALA A 39 -15.17 8.84 1.60
C ALA A 39 -13.94 9.61 1.11
N ALA A 40 -13.11 8.96 0.30
CA ALA A 40 -11.99 9.58 -0.40
C ALA A 40 -12.52 10.25 -1.66
N ILE A 41 -12.21 11.54 -1.83
CA ILE A 41 -12.73 12.35 -2.92
C ILE A 41 -11.58 12.98 -3.69
N GLN A 42 -11.55 12.73 -4.99
CA GLN A 42 -10.62 13.37 -5.91
C GLN A 42 -11.21 14.62 -6.58
N LYS A 43 -10.31 15.48 -7.07
CA LYS A 43 -10.64 16.69 -7.82
C LYS A 43 -10.56 16.44 -9.33
N PRO A 44 -11.32 17.18 -10.14
CA PRO A 44 -11.20 17.13 -11.61
C PRO A 44 -9.79 17.48 -12.10
N ASP A 45 -9.18 18.50 -11.49
CA ASP A 45 -7.75 18.75 -11.62
C ASP A 45 -7.02 17.82 -10.66
N LYS A 46 -6.45 16.75 -11.22
CA LYS A 46 -5.75 15.67 -10.51
C LYS A 46 -4.55 16.14 -9.69
N THR A 47 -4.03 17.34 -9.92
CA THR A 47 -2.94 17.92 -9.11
C THR A 47 -3.44 18.57 -7.81
N LYS A 48 -4.73 18.87 -7.69
CA LYS A 48 -5.30 19.53 -6.51
C LYS A 48 -5.58 18.53 -5.39
N LEU A 49 -5.33 19.00 -4.16
CA LEU A 49 -5.63 18.26 -2.93
C LEU A 49 -7.07 17.74 -2.92
N GLY A 50 -7.20 16.45 -2.58
CA GLY A 50 -8.46 15.76 -2.39
C GLY A 50 -9.14 16.11 -1.06
N GLU A 51 -10.22 15.40 -0.78
CA GLU A 51 -10.99 15.53 0.46
C GLU A 51 -11.29 14.15 1.07
N ALA A 52 -11.18 14.03 2.39
CA ALA A 52 -11.85 12.99 3.15
C ALA A 52 -13.18 13.55 3.68
N LEU A 53 -14.31 13.08 3.14
CA LEU A 53 -15.66 13.49 3.53
C LEU A 53 -16.20 12.59 4.62
N PHE A 54 -16.49 13.15 5.78
CA PHE A 54 -17.13 12.46 6.90
C PHE A 54 -18.63 12.69 6.88
N PHE A 55 -19.42 11.62 7.03
CA PHE A 55 -20.87 11.68 7.03
C PHE A 55 -21.48 10.57 7.90
N ASP A 56 -22.71 10.78 8.33
CA ASP A 56 -23.49 9.79 9.07
C ASP A 56 -24.43 9.08 8.09
N VAL A 57 -24.24 7.76 7.91
CA VAL A 57 -25.02 6.94 6.96
C VAL A 57 -26.47 6.74 7.40
N THR A 58 -26.81 7.03 8.66
CA THR A 58 -28.16 6.87 9.20
C THR A 58 -29.02 8.12 9.01
N THR A 59 -28.38 9.28 8.86
CA THR A 59 -29.05 10.58 8.70
C THR A 59 -28.72 11.29 7.39
N ASP A 60 -27.83 10.69 6.57
CA ASP A 60 -27.25 11.26 5.34
C ASP A 60 -26.52 12.59 5.55
N LYS A 61 -26.20 12.93 6.80
CA LYS A 61 -25.68 14.23 7.18
C LYS A 61 -24.18 14.27 6.98
N GLU A 62 -23.71 15.21 6.16
CA GLU A 62 -22.31 15.60 6.13
C GLU A 62 -21.89 16.17 7.50
N LEU A 63 -20.84 15.59 8.08
CA LEU A 63 -20.29 15.97 9.37
C LEU A 63 -19.10 16.92 9.22
N GLY A 64 -18.35 16.80 8.11
CA GLY A 64 -17.24 17.67 7.79
C GLY A 64 -16.34 17.10 6.70
N ARG A 65 -15.33 17.87 6.31
CA ARG A 65 -14.33 17.48 5.31
C ARG A 65 -12.93 17.84 5.79
N VAL A 66 -11.99 16.96 5.51
CA VAL A 66 -10.57 17.16 5.75
C VAL A 66 -9.86 17.19 4.40
N ARG A 67 -8.94 18.14 4.20
CA ARG A 67 -8.09 18.13 2.99
C ARG A 67 -7.03 17.05 3.13
N VAL A 68 -6.84 16.27 2.08
CA VAL A 68 -5.85 15.19 2.01
C VAL A 68 -5.00 15.36 0.74
N GLY A 69 -4.05 14.46 0.52
CA GLY A 69 -3.26 14.40 -0.71
C GLY A 69 -4.11 14.45 -1.99
N SER A 70 -3.48 14.79 -3.11
CA SER A 70 -4.12 14.70 -4.42
C SER A 70 -4.36 13.23 -4.78
N LEU A 71 -5.50 12.93 -5.43
CA LEU A 71 -5.89 11.57 -5.83
C LEU A 71 -5.84 10.53 -4.69
N PRO A 72 -6.57 10.76 -3.59
CA PRO A 72 -6.70 9.74 -2.57
C PRO A 72 -7.51 8.59 -3.15
N ASP A 73 -6.93 7.40 -3.21
CA ASP A 73 -7.64 6.25 -3.74
C ASP A 73 -8.52 5.62 -2.64
N ASN A 74 -7.87 5.01 -1.65
CA ASN A 74 -8.56 4.36 -0.53
C ASN A 74 -8.52 5.17 0.77
N VAL A 75 -9.57 5.08 1.58
CA VAL A 75 -9.62 5.67 2.92
C VAL A 75 -10.23 4.72 3.93
N HIS A 76 -9.64 4.68 5.12
CA HIS A 76 -10.21 3.98 6.26
C HIS A 76 -10.07 4.82 7.54
N ILE A 77 -10.93 4.58 8.53
CA ILE A 77 -10.91 5.29 9.82
C ILE A 77 -10.65 4.32 10.96
N THR A 78 -9.93 4.80 11.98
CA THR A 78 -9.69 4.01 13.20
C THR A 78 -11.00 3.78 13.96
N ALA A 79 -11.05 2.72 14.76
CA ALA A 79 -12.27 2.35 15.48
C ALA A 79 -12.79 3.47 16.40
N ASN A 80 -11.90 4.28 17.00
CA ASN A 80 -12.28 5.45 17.79
C ASN A 80 -12.66 6.68 16.94
N GLY A 81 -12.32 6.69 15.65
CA GLY A 81 -12.61 7.77 14.70
C GLY A 81 -11.62 8.94 14.73
N SER A 82 -10.54 8.84 15.50
CA SER A 82 -9.58 9.94 15.67
C SER A 82 -8.51 10.03 14.60
N TYR A 83 -8.38 9.02 13.75
CA TYR A 83 -7.45 9.05 12.63
C TYR A 83 -8.09 8.46 11.38
N ALA A 84 -7.74 9.04 10.23
CA ALA A 84 -8.01 8.49 8.92
C ALA A 84 -6.68 8.06 8.28
N LEU A 85 -6.68 6.89 7.64
CA LEU A 85 -5.58 6.40 6.85
C LEU A 85 -5.99 6.49 5.39
N LEU A 86 -5.07 6.91 4.53
CA LEU A 86 -5.30 7.00 3.09
C LEU A 86 -4.19 6.29 2.33
N ALA A 87 -4.58 5.53 1.31
CA ALA A 87 -3.67 5.04 0.29
C ALA A 87 -3.53 6.11 -0.78
N ASN A 88 -2.28 6.50 -1.05
CA ASN A 88 -1.97 7.59 -1.97
C ASN A 88 -1.38 6.98 -3.26
N GLU A 89 -2.28 6.63 -4.16
CA GLU A 89 -1.97 6.04 -5.46
C GLU A 89 -1.34 7.10 -6.38
N GLY A 90 -2.09 8.15 -6.71
CA GLY A 90 -1.62 9.24 -7.57
C GLY A 90 -1.66 8.92 -9.06
N ASP A 91 -2.74 8.31 -9.55
CA ASP A 91 -2.90 7.82 -10.92
C ASP A 91 -3.32 8.86 -11.99
N ALA A 92 -3.03 8.55 -13.25
CA ALA A 92 -3.37 9.33 -14.44
C ALA A 92 -4.85 9.20 -14.83
N ARG A 93 -5.37 10.13 -15.63
CA ARG A 93 -6.67 9.92 -16.30
C ARG A 93 -6.42 9.21 -17.61
N GLU A 94 -7.07 8.07 -17.76
CA GLU A 94 -7.11 7.34 -19.01
C GLU A 94 -8.55 6.92 -19.35
N TRP A 95 -8.94 7.07 -20.61
CA TRP A 95 -10.19 6.51 -21.12
C TRP A 95 -10.15 6.36 -22.63
N GLY A 96 -11.02 5.47 -23.11
CA GLY A 96 -11.06 5.07 -24.51
C GLY A 96 -10.59 3.65 -24.66
N VAL A 97 -10.52 3.20 -25.90
CA VAL A 97 -10.03 1.87 -26.24
C VAL A 97 -9.01 2.09 -27.35
N ALA A 98 -7.89 1.38 -27.27
CA ALA A 98 -6.85 1.48 -28.28
C ALA A 98 -7.41 1.03 -29.64
N GLU A 99 -6.92 1.63 -30.73
CA GLU A 99 -7.44 1.32 -32.08
C GLU A 99 -7.22 -0.16 -32.45
N ASP A 100 -6.14 -0.76 -31.98
CA ASP A 100 -5.80 -2.17 -32.15
C ASP A 100 -6.65 -3.12 -31.28
N GLU A 101 -7.31 -2.58 -30.25
CA GLU A 101 -8.34 -3.26 -29.46
C GLU A 101 -9.77 -2.95 -29.94
N GLY A 102 -9.90 -2.29 -31.09
CA GLY A 102 -11.20 -1.97 -31.71
C GLY A 102 -11.83 -0.66 -31.24
N GLY A 103 -11.06 0.19 -30.57
CA GLY A 103 -11.46 1.55 -30.21
C GLY A 103 -11.20 2.59 -31.30
N THR A 104 -11.26 3.86 -30.91
CA THR A 104 -11.07 5.00 -31.84
C THR A 104 -9.99 5.98 -31.39
N SER A 105 -9.62 5.93 -30.11
CA SER A 105 -8.50 6.66 -29.50
C SER A 105 -8.47 6.32 -28.01
N VAL A 106 -7.29 6.43 -27.42
CA VAL A 106 -7.10 6.48 -25.96
C VAL A 106 -6.70 7.91 -25.63
N TYR A 107 -7.43 8.52 -24.71
CA TYR A 107 -6.98 9.72 -24.04
C TYR A 107 -6.17 9.30 -22.82
N THR A 108 -4.98 9.88 -22.65
CA THR A 108 -4.23 9.83 -21.40
C THR A 108 -3.72 11.23 -21.07
N ASP A 109 -3.79 11.61 -19.80
CA ASP A 109 -3.11 12.81 -19.33
C ASP A 109 -1.63 12.58 -19.00
N GLU A 110 -1.10 11.39 -19.25
CA GLU A 110 0.30 11.04 -19.07
C GLU A 110 1.16 11.37 -20.30
N THR A 111 2.39 11.84 -20.07
CA THR A 111 3.44 11.94 -21.07
C THR A 111 4.81 11.74 -20.41
N GLU A 112 5.87 11.70 -21.20
CA GLU A 112 7.23 11.59 -20.68
C GLU A 112 7.90 12.96 -20.66
N LEU A 113 8.68 13.24 -19.62
CA LEU A 113 9.35 14.53 -19.47
C LEU A 113 10.22 14.90 -20.68
N LYS A 114 10.90 13.93 -21.28
CA LYS A 114 11.73 14.17 -22.48
C LYS A 114 10.93 14.65 -23.69
N ASP A 115 9.67 14.24 -23.81
CA ASP A 115 8.82 14.61 -24.93
C ASP A 115 8.37 16.07 -24.78
N LEU A 116 7.96 16.49 -23.57
CA LEU A 116 7.70 17.90 -23.27
C LEU A 116 8.92 18.79 -23.55
N ILE A 117 10.12 18.35 -23.15
CA ILE A 117 11.35 19.10 -23.39
C ILE A 117 11.66 19.19 -24.89
N LYS A 118 11.60 18.06 -25.61
CA LYS A 118 11.88 17.99 -27.06
C LYS A 118 10.92 18.84 -27.88
N GLU A 119 9.66 18.94 -27.44
CA GLU A 119 8.64 19.79 -28.06
C GLU A 119 8.80 21.27 -27.70
N GLY A 120 9.72 21.63 -26.81
CA GLY A 120 9.90 23.00 -26.34
C GLY A 120 8.76 23.47 -25.43
N LYS A 121 8.01 22.54 -24.84
CA LYS A 121 6.84 22.82 -24.01
C LYS A 121 7.15 23.00 -22.53
N VAL A 122 8.41 22.95 -22.11
CA VAL A 122 8.80 23.26 -20.72
C VAL A 122 9.30 24.68 -20.65
N CYS A 123 8.67 25.53 -19.83
CA CYS A 123 9.08 26.92 -19.69
C CYS A 123 10.48 27.04 -19.07
N GLU A 124 11.22 28.09 -19.42
CA GLU A 124 12.50 28.42 -18.76
C GLU A 124 12.29 28.57 -17.25
N GLY A 125 13.09 27.84 -16.47
CA GLY A 125 13.03 27.83 -15.01
C GLY A 125 11.96 26.93 -14.38
N ALA A 126 11.08 26.30 -15.16
CA ALA A 126 10.03 25.40 -14.63
C ALA A 126 10.61 24.21 -13.84
N LEU A 127 11.79 23.73 -14.25
CA LEU A 127 12.52 22.63 -13.60
C LEU A 127 13.69 23.13 -12.73
N GLY A 128 13.76 24.43 -12.44
CA GLY A 128 14.91 25.05 -11.77
C GLY A 128 16.12 25.23 -12.69
N ASP A 129 17.31 25.36 -12.08
CA ASP A 129 18.59 25.59 -12.77
C ASP A 129 19.21 24.26 -13.24
N VAL A 130 18.67 23.72 -14.34
CA VAL A 130 19.08 22.44 -14.93
C VAL A 130 19.28 22.55 -16.44
N ALA A 131 20.20 21.75 -16.99
CA ALA A 131 20.33 21.60 -18.43
C ALA A 131 19.22 20.68 -18.96
N LEU A 132 18.27 21.24 -19.72
CA LEU A 132 17.13 20.47 -20.24
C LEU A 132 17.54 19.24 -21.07
N ASP A 133 18.63 19.35 -21.85
CA ASP A 133 19.16 18.22 -22.64
C ASP A 133 19.66 17.07 -21.76
N GLU A 134 20.17 17.38 -20.56
CA GLU A 134 20.62 16.39 -19.58
C GLU A 134 19.42 15.75 -18.88
N VAL A 135 18.44 16.55 -18.45
CA VAL A 135 17.21 16.06 -17.80
C VAL A 135 16.38 15.19 -18.75
N ALA A 136 16.31 15.55 -20.04
CA ALA A 136 15.63 14.77 -21.08
C ALA A 136 16.31 13.42 -21.35
N ASN A 137 17.52 13.18 -20.84
CA ASN A 137 18.14 11.87 -20.94
C ASN A 137 17.36 10.84 -20.12
N LYS A 138 17.02 9.71 -20.74
CA LYS A 138 16.30 8.60 -20.08
C LYS A 138 17.01 8.09 -18.82
N LYS A 139 18.34 8.19 -18.76
CA LYS A 139 19.14 7.79 -17.60
C LYS A 139 19.09 8.77 -16.43
N VAL A 140 18.48 9.93 -16.62
CA VAL A 140 18.34 10.98 -15.61
C VAL A 140 16.88 11.08 -15.19
N ALA A 141 16.03 11.71 -16.00
CA ALA A 141 14.60 11.83 -15.72
C ALA A 141 13.74 11.81 -16.99
N GLY A 142 14.33 11.56 -18.16
CA GLY A 142 13.65 11.71 -19.43
C GLY A 142 12.43 10.80 -19.60
N ASN A 143 12.41 9.63 -18.95
CA ASN A 143 11.26 8.73 -18.96
C ASN A 143 10.24 9.02 -17.85
N LEU A 144 10.53 9.95 -16.93
CA LEU A 144 9.62 10.25 -15.82
C LEU A 144 8.25 10.62 -16.39
N LYS A 145 7.22 9.91 -15.94
CA LYS A 145 5.84 10.17 -16.32
C LYS A 145 5.34 11.43 -15.63
N VAL A 146 4.87 12.36 -16.45
CA VAL A 146 4.38 13.66 -16.02
C VAL A 146 3.03 13.95 -16.66
N THR A 147 2.25 14.83 -16.04
CA THR A 147 0.95 15.20 -16.60
C THR A 147 1.10 16.20 -17.75
N ASN A 148 0.31 16.01 -18.81
CA ASN A 148 0.14 16.97 -19.90
C ASN A 148 -1.15 17.82 -19.73
N ALA A 149 -1.93 17.59 -18.66
CA ALA A 149 -3.22 18.25 -18.45
C ALA A 149 -3.19 19.36 -17.40
N SER A 150 -2.08 19.52 -16.67
CA SER A 150 -1.95 20.50 -15.58
C SER A 150 -0.61 21.22 -15.65
N GLY A 151 -0.54 22.46 -15.15
CA GLY A 151 0.68 23.28 -15.16
C GLY A 151 0.93 24.04 -16.47
N TRP A 152 -0.01 24.00 -17.41
CA TRP A 152 0.05 24.73 -18.67
C TRP A 152 -0.17 26.24 -18.47
N ASN A 153 0.72 27.06 -19.03
CA ASN A 153 0.60 28.51 -19.06
C ASN A 153 0.23 28.99 -20.47
N GLU A 154 -1.02 29.39 -20.64
CA GLU A 154 -1.57 29.86 -21.93
C GLU A 154 -0.86 31.10 -22.51
N GLU A 155 -0.31 31.97 -21.65
CA GLU A 155 0.39 33.18 -22.12
C GLU A 155 1.79 32.86 -22.63
N LYS A 156 2.44 31.83 -22.07
CA LYS A 156 3.80 31.43 -22.43
C LYS A 156 3.85 30.27 -23.44
N ASP A 157 2.72 29.61 -23.68
CA ASP A 157 2.61 28.43 -24.57
C ASP A 157 3.54 27.27 -24.13
N CYS A 158 3.67 27.08 -22.81
CA CYS A 158 4.48 26.04 -22.19
C CYS A 158 4.01 25.70 -20.77
N PHE A 159 4.44 24.56 -20.23
CA PHE A 159 4.29 24.16 -18.84
C PHE A 159 5.27 24.92 -17.95
N ASP A 160 4.77 25.75 -17.03
CA ASP A 160 5.60 26.42 -16.01
C ASP A 160 5.61 25.71 -14.65
N GLU A 161 4.75 24.72 -14.48
CA GLU A 161 4.81 23.71 -13.43
C GLU A 161 4.75 22.33 -14.07
N VAL A 162 5.64 21.42 -13.65
CA VAL A 162 5.69 20.05 -14.15
C VAL A 162 5.41 19.10 -12.98
N TYR A 163 4.36 18.29 -13.12
CA TYR A 163 3.90 17.37 -12.08
C TYR A 163 4.15 15.93 -12.50
N SER A 164 4.79 15.16 -11.63
CA SER A 164 4.91 13.70 -11.75
C SER A 164 3.76 13.02 -11.02
N TYR A 165 3.41 11.82 -11.50
CA TYR A 165 2.46 10.94 -10.83
C TYR A 165 3.09 10.18 -9.67
N GLY A 166 2.25 9.50 -8.90
CA GLY A 166 2.65 8.67 -7.77
C GLY A 166 2.89 9.47 -6.50
N THR A 167 1.96 9.43 -5.57
CA THR A 167 2.24 9.82 -4.17
C THR A 167 2.85 8.66 -3.38
N ARG A 168 2.75 7.43 -3.92
CA ARG A 168 3.52 6.20 -3.64
C ARG A 168 3.61 5.79 -2.17
N SER A 169 2.69 6.28 -1.36
CA SER A 169 2.72 6.16 0.08
C SER A 169 1.34 5.84 0.63
N PHE A 170 1.29 5.54 1.91
CA PHE A 170 0.07 5.76 2.68
C PHE A 170 0.35 6.83 3.74
N SER A 171 -0.66 7.62 4.07
CA SER A 171 -0.56 8.61 5.15
C SER A 171 -1.62 8.38 6.21
N ILE A 172 -1.34 8.88 7.41
CA ILE A 172 -2.26 8.94 8.54
C ILE A 172 -2.55 10.41 8.84
N TYR A 173 -3.82 10.77 8.95
CA TYR A 173 -4.29 12.11 9.28
C TYR A 173 -5.01 12.13 10.62
N ASP A 174 -4.84 13.21 11.39
CA ASP A 174 -5.66 13.48 12.59
C ASP A 174 -7.00 14.16 12.23
N GLU A 175 -7.85 14.36 13.26
CA GLU A 175 -9.16 15.01 13.11
C GLU A 175 -9.10 16.46 12.59
N ALA A 176 -7.93 17.12 12.70
CA ALA A 176 -7.71 18.47 12.20
C ALA A 176 -7.16 18.49 10.76
N GLY A 177 -6.85 17.33 10.19
CA GLY A 177 -6.27 17.18 8.85
C GLY A 177 -4.76 17.37 8.80
N ASN A 178 -4.06 17.29 9.94
CA ASN A 178 -2.62 17.26 9.93
C ASN A 178 -2.14 15.85 9.56
N VAL A 179 -1.11 15.77 8.73
CA VAL A 179 -0.40 14.50 8.49
C VAL A 179 0.36 14.13 9.76
N VAL A 180 0.00 12.99 10.33
CA VAL A 180 0.58 12.41 11.55
C VAL A 180 1.74 11.47 11.19
N PHE A 181 1.59 10.76 10.08
CA PHE A 181 2.59 9.86 9.52
C PHE A 181 2.42 9.79 8.01
N ASP A 182 3.53 9.61 7.30
CA ASP A 182 3.59 9.30 5.89
C ASP A 182 4.68 8.27 5.66
N SER A 183 4.39 7.21 4.90
CA SER A 183 5.38 6.17 4.64
C SER A 183 6.53 6.62 3.75
N GLY A 184 6.38 7.73 3.01
CA GLY A 184 7.34 8.18 2.01
C GLY A 184 7.69 7.05 1.04
N SER A 185 9.00 6.89 0.78
CA SER A 185 9.58 5.88 -0.11
C SER A 185 9.68 4.46 0.46
N GLN A 186 9.08 4.19 1.63
CA GLN A 186 9.29 2.91 2.31
C GLN A 186 8.83 1.71 1.46
N PHE A 187 7.83 1.87 0.60
CA PHE A 187 7.30 0.76 -0.19
C PHE A 187 8.31 0.33 -1.27
N GLU A 188 8.94 1.30 -1.92
CA GLU A 188 10.03 1.08 -2.87
C GLU A 188 11.29 0.54 -2.19
N GLU A 189 11.63 1.05 -0.99
CA GLU A 189 12.76 0.51 -0.23
C GLU A 189 12.54 -0.96 0.16
N ILE A 190 11.31 -1.31 0.56
CA ILE A 190 10.92 -2.70 0.84
C ILE A 190 11.02 -3.54 -0.43
N SER A 191 10.44 -3.10 -1.55
CA SER A 191 10.45 -3.88 -2.79
C SER A 191 11.86 -4.04 -3.37
N ALA A 192 12.71 -3.01 -3.29
CA ALA A 192 14.11 -3.07 -3.69
C ALA A 192 14.90 -4.07 -2.84
N LYS A 193 14.67 -4.07 -1.52
CA LYS A 193 15.29 -5.05 -0.61
C LYS A 193 14.85 -6.48 -0.94
N LEU A 194 13.56 -6.72 -1.14
CA LEU A 194 13.04 -8.04 -1.50
C LEU A 194 13.57 -8.53 -2.85
N HIS A 195 13.80 -7.62 -3.79
CA HIS A 195 14.46 -7.94 -5.05
C HIS A 195 15.92 -8.37 -4.85
N ALA A 196 16.68 -7.65 -4.03
CA ALA A 196 18.04 -8.06 -3.69
C ALA A 196 18.11 -9.45 -3.01
N GLU A 197 17.03 -9.85 -2.33
CA GLU A 197 16.86 -11.17 -1.71
C GLU A 197 16.30 -12.25 -2.67
N GLY A 198 15.93 -11.88 -3.90
CA GLY A 198 15.36 -12.78 -4.91
C GLY A 198 13.90 -13.18 -4.64
N VAL A 199 13.17 -12.39 -3.86
CA VAL A 199 11.79 -12.66 -3.43
C VAL A 199 10.74 -11.99 -4.32
N ALA A 200 11.02 -10.79 -4.83
CA ALA A 200 10.12 -10.02 -5.67
C ALA A 200 10.90 -9.28 -6.77
N ASN A 201 10.23 -8.80 -7.80
CA ASN A 201 10.84 -7.88 -8.76
C ASN A 201 10.45 -6.45 -8.40
N HIS A 202 11.44 -5.62 -8.09
CA HIS A 202 11.25 -4.24 -7.63
C HIS A 202 10.38 -3.49 -8.63
N ASN A 203 9.30 -2.85 -8.17
CA ASN A 203 8.41 -2.02 -9.00
C ASN A 203 8.00 -2.67 -10.34
N ALA A 204 7.73 -3.98 -10.31
CA ALA A 204 7.14 -4.70 -11.42
C ALA A 204 5.69 -4.24 -11.66
N ASP A 205 5.21 -4.43 -12.90
CA ASP A 205 3.84 -4.14 -13.30
C ASP A 205 2.91 -5.35 -13.09
N ASN A 206 1.63 -5.21 -13.37
CA ASN A 206 0.67 -6.32 -13.39
C ASN A 206 0.80 -7.17 -14.67
N GLU A 207 1.10 -6.54 -15.80
CA GLU A 207 1.20 -7.20 -17.12
C GLU A 207 2.49 -7.98 -17.31
N SER A 208 3.53 -7.60 -16.58
CA SER A 208 4.80 -8.28 -16.61
C SER A 208 5.48 -8.26 -15.25
N ALA A 209 6.12 -9.36 -14.89
CA ALA A 209 6.89 -9.47 -13.67
C ALA A 209 8.30 -8.88 -13.79
N GLU A 210 8.63 -8.11 -14.83
CA GLU A 210 9.99 -7.62 -15.05
C GLU A 210 10.49 -6.66 -13.96
N PHE A 211 11.82 -6.56 -13.86
CA PHE A 211 12.45 -5.66 -12.91
C PHE A 211 12.31 -4.20 -13.34
N ASP A 212 11.69 -3.43 -12.46
CA ASP A 212 11.71 -1.98 -12.42
C ASP A 212 11.08 -1.26 -13.62
N ASP A 213 9.84 -1.64 -13.94
CA ASP A 213 9.05 -1.02 -15.01
C ASP A 213 8.22 0.18 -14.53
N ARG A 214 8.18 0.42 -13.20
CA ARG A 214 7.31 1.43 -12.59
C ARG A 214 8.02 2.54 -11.79
N SER A 215 9.33 2.50 -11.60
CA SER A 215 10.00 3.56 -10.81
C SER A 215 9.93 4.94 -11.48
N ASP A 216 9.97 5.00 -12.81
CA ASP A 216 9.83 6.25 -13.56
C ASP A 216 8.37 6.67 -13.78
N ASN A 217 7.38 5.96 -13.22
CA ASN A 217 5.98 6.37 -13.27
C ASN A 217 5.33 6.55 -11.88
N LYS A 218 4.64 5.55 -11.35
CA LYS A 218 3.73 5.56 -10.21
C LYS A 218 4.16 4.53 -9.15
N GLY A 219 5.24 3.79 -9.42
CA GLY A 219 5.89 2.92 -8.46
C GLY A 219 4.99 1.74 -8.03
N PRO A 220 4.89 1.44 -6.73
CA PRO A 220 4.10 0.33 -6.22
C PRO A 220 2.57 0.48 -6.32
N GLU A 221 2.07 1.71 -6.51
CA GLU A 221 0.64 2.09 -6.50
C GLU A 221 -0.13 1.57 -5.28
N PRO A 222 -0.02 2.26 -4.13
CA PRO A 222 -0.84 1.96 -2.96
C PRO A 222 -2.30 2.24 -3.23
N GLU A 223 -3.12 1.19 -3.14
CA GLU A 223 -4.53 1.25 -3.54
C GLU A 223 -5.39 0.71 -2.40
N ALA A 224 -5.49 -0.60 -2.22
CA ALA A 224 -6.30 -1.19 -1.16
C ALA A 224 -5.83 -0.79 0.25
N LEU A 225 -6.79 -0.55 1.16
CA LEU A 225 -6.49 -0.27 2.57
C LEU A 225 -7.54 -0.89 3.50
N ALA A 226 -7.05 -1.56 4.56
CA ALA A 226 -7.89 -1.97 5.69
C ALA A 226 -7.18 -1.74 7.03
N ILE A 227 -7.97 -1.53 8.08
CA ILE A 227 -7.48 -1.40 9.45
C ILE A 227 -8.08 -2.51 10.30
N GLY A 228 -7.24 -3.24 11.01
CA GLY A 228 -7.64 -4.33 11.88
C GLY A 228 -6.99 -4.26 13.24
N ARG A 229 -7.76 -4.55 14.30
CA ARG A 229 -7.18 -4.76 15.64
C ARG A 229 -6.91 -6.24 15.83
N VAL A 230 -5.66 -6.59 16.11
CA VAL A 230 -5.21 -7.95 16.36
C VAL A 230 -4.61 -7.99 17.76
N GLY A 231 -5.40 -8.45 18.73
CA GLY A 231 -5.02 -8.41 20.13
C GLY A 231 -5.03 -6.99 20.68
N ASP A 232 -3.89 -6.53 21.19
CA ASP A 232 -3.69 -5.17 21.69
C ASP A 232 -3.24 -4.17 20.62
N LYS A 233 -2.74 -4.69 19.49
CA LYS A 233 -2.20 -3.90 18.38
C LYS A 233 -3.23 -3.57 17.31
N THR A 234 -3.03 -2.43 16.66
CA THR A 234 -3.78 -2.00 15.48
C THR A 234 -2.85 -2.08 14.28
N TYR A 235 -3.29 -2.72 13.20
CA TYR A 235 -2.53 -2.87 11.97
C TYR A 235 -3.24 -2.19 10.82
N ALA A 236 -2.44 -1.57 9.94
CA ALA A 236 -2.84 -1.17 8.60
C ALA A 236 -2.35 -2.23 7.61
N PHE A 237 -3.24 -2.67 6.74
CA PHE A 237 -2.96 -3.55 5.62
C PHE A 237 -3.12 -2.72 4.36
N VAL A 238 -2.03 -2.51 3.62
CA VAL A 238 -2.01 -1.69 2.41
C VAL A 238 -1.67 -2.58 1.22
N GLY A 239 -2.51 -2.58 0.19
CA GLY A 239 -2.25 -3.25 -1.08
C GLY A 239 -1.31 -2.43 -1.94
N ALA A 240 -0.39 -3.09 -2.62
CA ALA A 240 0.38 -2.51 -3.72
C ALA A 240 -0.19 -3.09 -5.01
N GLU A 241 -0.96 -2.31 -5.78
CA GLU A 241 -1.73 -2.80 -6.92
C GLU A 241 -0.83 -3.47 -7.97
N ARG A 242 0.23 -2.77 -8.40
CA ARG A 242 1.12 -3.26 -9.49
C ARG A 242 2.07 -4.33 -9.04
N LEU A 243 2.82 -4.04 -7.98
CA LEU A 243 3.78 -5.01 -7.43
C LEU A 243 3.06 -6.27 -6.91
N GLY A 244 1.81 -6.11 -6.47
CA GLY A 244 1.00 -7.12 -5.82
C GLY A 244 1.27 -7.22 -4.31
N GLY A 245 0.42 -7.98 -3.63
CA GLY A 245 0.60 -8.30 -2.21
C GLY A 245 0.19 -7.19 -1.23
N ILE A 246 0.52 -7.44 0.02
CA ILE A 246 0.05 -6.69 1.20
C ILE A 246 1.25 -6.23 2.00
N ILE A 247 1.40 -4.92 2.18
CA ILE A 247 2.36 -4.29 3.07
C ILE A 247 1.66 -4.00 4.40
N VAL A 248 2.21 -4.52 5.50
CA VAL A 248 1.58 -4.46 6.82
C VAL A 248 2.36 -3.54 7.74
N TYR A 249 1.66 -2.59 8.35
CA TYR A 249 2.20 -1.69 9.37
C TYR A 249 1.52 -1.89 10.71
N ASP A 250 2.28 -1.90 11.80
CA ASP A 250 1.76 -1.65 13.14
C ASP A 250 1.52 -0.15 13.29
N VAL A 251 0.25 0.23 13.45
CA VAL A 251 -0.22 1.62 13.59
C VAL A 251 -0.87 1.84 14.95
N THR A 252 -0.48 1.03 15.95
CA THR A 252 -0.99 1.16 17.32
C THR A 252 -0.69 2.54 17.90
N ASP A 253 0.51 3.06 17.62
CA ASP A 253 0.87 4.46 17.80
C ASP A 253 0.99 5.11 16.40
N PRO A 254 -0.03 5.85 15.94
CA PRO A 254 -0.08 6.32 14.56
C PRO A 254 1.07 7.25 14.17
N ALA A 255 1.62 8.02 15.11
CA ALA A 255 2.77 8.89 14.85
C ALA A 255 4.10 8.12 14.70
N ASN A 256 4.12 6.86 15.14
CA ASN A 256 5.29 5.98 15.12
C ASN A 256 4.95 4.65 14.43
N ALA A 257 4.20 4.73 13.32
CA ALA A 257 3.85 3.56 12.53
C ALA A 257 5.09 2.81 12.04
N GLN A 258 5.06 1.48 12.08
CA GLN A 258 6.22 0.63 11.81
C GLN A 258 5.88 -0.50 10.85
N PHE A 259 6.68 -0.62 9.79
CA PHE A 259 6.61 -1.78 8.89
C PHE A 259 6.80 -3.07 9.68
N THR A 260 5.92 -4.04 9.45
CA THR A 260 5.92 -5.34 10.12
C THR A 260 6.32 -6.45 9.16
N THR A 261 5.61 -6.55 8.03
CA THR A 261 5.84 -7.61 7.05
C THR A 261 5.26 -7.23 5.69
N TYR A 262 5.74 -7.88 4.66
CA TYR A 262 5.14 -7.90 3.33
C TYR A 262 4.71 -9.34 3.01
N VAL A 263 3.50 -9.51 2.46
CA VAL A 263 2.95 -10.82 2.10
C VAL A 263 2.51 -10.76 0.65
N ASN A 264 3.11 -11.59 -0.19
CA ASN A 264 2.75 -11.70 -1.59
C ASN A 264 2.92 -13.18 -2.01
N ASN A 265 1.92 -13.74 -2.68
CA ASN A 265 1.94 -15.11 -3.22
C ASN A 265 2.17 -15.13 -4.74
N ARG A 266 2.50 -13.99 -5.35
CA ARG A 266 2.82 -13.85 -6.76
C ARG A 266 4.09 -14.60 -7.11
N ASP A 267 4.06 -15.34 -8.22
CA ASP A 267 5.23 -15.93 -8.85
C ASP A 267 5.82 -14.94 -9.86
N PHE A 268 6.96 -14.35 -9.51
CA PHE A 268 7.67 -13.37 -10.34
C PHE A 268 8.52 -14.01 -11.46
N SER A 269 8.43 -15.33 -11.67
CA SER A 269 9.16 -16.02 -12.74
C SER A 269 8.34 -16.25 -14.01
N THR A 270 7.07 -15.83 -14.03
CA THR A 270 6.14 -16.04 -15.13
C THR A 270 5.25 -14.83 -15.36
N ASP A 271 4.99 -14.52 -16.64
CA ASP A 271 3.97 -13.56 -17.06
C ASP A 271 2.64 -14.26 -17.41
N ASP A 272 2.53 -15.58 -17.20
CA ASP A 272 1.24 -16.28 -17.34
C ASP A 272 0.35 -15.96 -16.13
N PHE A 273 -0.59 -15.04 -16.33
CA PHE A 273 -1.55 -14.56 -15.32
C PHE A 273 -2.24 -15.69 -14.57
N ALA A 274 -2.59 -16.80 -15.23
CA ALA A 274 -3.28 -17.91 -14.59
C ALA A 274 -2.38 -18.71 -13.63
N GLN A 275 -1.06 -18.55 -13.77
CA GLN A 275 -0.04 -19.22 -12.96
C GLN A 275 0.68 -18.27 -12.01
N ALA A 276 0.60 -16.95 -12.25
CA ALA A 276 1.32 -15.92 -11.52
C ALA A 276 0.83 -15.73 -10.08
N GLY A 277 -0.29 -16.33 -9.65
CA GLY A 277 -0.85 -16.13 -8.31
C GLY A 277 -1.80 -14.93 -8.27
N ASP A 278 -1.79 -14.17 -7.17
CA ASP A 278 -2.66 -13.00 -7.02
C ASP A 278 -2.02 -11.73 -7.59
N LEU A 279 -2.80 -10.95 -8.35
CA LEU A 279 -2.38 -9.73 -9.05
C LEU A 279 -3.44 -8.63 -8.90
N GLY A 280 -3.01 -7.37 -8.72
CA GLY A 280 -3.93 -6.22 -8.55
C GLY A 280 -4.77 -6.28 -7.27
N PRO A 281 -4.17 -6.29 -6.05
CA PRO A 281 -4.91 -6.23 -4.80
C PRO A 281 -5.63 -4.88 -4.61
N GLU A 282 -6.96 -4.92 -4.57
CA GLU A 282 -7.84 -3.76 -4.77
C GLU A 282 -8.80 -3.53 -3.58
N GLY A 283 -9.51 -4.59 -3.19
CA GLY A 283 -10.50 -4.54 -2.13
C GLY A 283 -10.09 -5.33 -0.90
N PHE A 284 -9.90 -4.68 0.25
CA PHE A 284 -9.56 -5.35 1.52
C PHE A 284 -10.71 -5.33 2.52
N ALA A 285 -10.91 -6.45 3.23
CA ALA A 285 -11.81 -6.53 4.37
C ALA A 285 -11.17 -7.27 5.53
N PHE A 286 -10.95 -6.57 6.64
CA PHE A 286 -10.53 -7.19 7.90
C PHE A 286 -11.74 -7.78 8.64
N VAL A 287 -11.58 -9.01 9.12
CA VAL A 287 -12.60 -9.75 9.87
C VAL A 287 -12.06 -10.08 11.26
N ASP A 288 -12.76 -9.62 12.29
CA ASP A 288 -12.45 -9.93 13.68
C ASP A 288 -12.60 -11.45 13.93
N LYS A 289 -11.76 -12.02 14.79
CA LYS A 289 -11.79 -13.45 15.12
C LYS A 289 -13.17 -13.96 15.58
N LYS A 290 -13.99 -13.12 16.20
CA LYS A 290 -15.34 -13.49 16.67
C LYS A 290 -16.34 -13.65 15.53
N ASP A 291 -16.08 -12.97 14.41
CA ASP A 291 -16.92 -12.93 13.21
C ASP A 291 -16.37 -13.88 12.12
N SER A 292 -15.16 -14.43 12.32
CA SER A 292 -14.46 -15.30 11.38
C SER A 292 -14.85 -16.78 11.48
N PRO A 293 -15.01 -17.51 10.35
CA PRO A 293 -15.31 -18.93 10.35
C PRO A 293 -14.18 -19.81 10.90
N THR A 294 -12.93 -19.32 10.93
CA THR A 294 -11.76 -20.05 11.43
C THR A 294 -11.46 -19.75 12.90
N SER A 295 -12.21 -18.84 13.54
CA SER A 295 -11.90 -18.28 14.86
C SER A 295 -10.55 -17.56 14.97
N ASN A 296 -9.90 -17.28 13.84
CA ASN A 296 -8.72 -16.43 13.72
C ASN A 296 -9.11 -15.05 13.17
N TYR A 297 -8.29 -14.02 13.43
CA TYR A 297 -8.40 -12.78 12.67
C TYR A 297 -8.12 -13.08 11.21
N MET A 298 -8.88 -12.49 10.30
CA MET A 298 -8.76 -12.78 8.87
C MET A 298 -8.70 -11.49 8.06
N LEU A 299 -7.93 -11.49 6.98
CA LEU A 299 -8.00 -10.47 5.93
C LEU A 299 -8.53 -11.14 4.66
N ILE A 300 -9.54 -10.54 4.04
CA ILE A 300 -10.05 -10.92 2.73
C ILE A 300 -9.51 -9.90 1.73
N VAL A 301 -8.95 -10.37 0.63
CA VAL A 301 -8.34 -9.56 -0.42
C VAL A 301 -8.96 -9.94 -1.76
N GLY A 302 -9.57 -8.96 -2.44
CA GLY A 302 -9.95 -9.07 -3.84
C GLY A 302 -8.79 -8.64 -4.72
N ASN A 303 -8.50 -9.44 -5.73
CA ASN A 303 -7.43 -9.21 -6.69
C ASN A 303 -8.06 -9.06 -8.09
N GLU A 304 -8.11 -7.85 -8.61
CA GLU A 304 -8.84 -7.53 -9.85
C GLU A 304 -8.22 -8.20 -11.06
N VAL A 305 -6.90 -8.05 -11.21
CA VAL A 305 -6.18 -8.50 -12.41
C VAL A 305 -6.19 -10.02 -12.53
N SER A 306 -5.99 -10.75 -11.43
CA SER A 306 -6.09 -12.21 -11.42
C SER A 306 -7.53 -12.73 -11.33
N GLY A 307 -8.50 -11.86 -10.99
CA GLY A 307 -9.89 -12.25 -10.76
C GLY A 307 -10.10 -13.17 -9.55
N THR A 308 -9.19 -13.12 -8.57
CA THR A 308 -9.20 -14.00 -7.38
C THR A 308 -9.70 -13.27 -6.14
N THR A 309 -10.13 -14.04 -5.14
CA THR A 309 -10.35 -13.54 -3.78
C THR A 309 -9.63 -14.46 -2.80
N THR A 310 -8.65 -13.92 -2.10
CA THR A 310 -7.78 -14.67 -1.19
C THR A 310 -8.06 -14.31 0.25
N THR A 311 -8.09 -15.31 1.13
CA THR A 311 -8.28 -15.12 2.56
C THR A 311 -7.00 -15.49 3.32
N TYR A 312 -6.58 -14.61 4.23
CA TYR A 312 -5.40 -14.77 5.05
C TYR A 312 -5.79 -14.89 6.52
N ASP A 313 -5.40 -15.99 7.17
CA ASP A 313 -5.44 -16.09 8.63
C ASP A 313 -4.26 -15.30 9.22
N ILE A 314 -4.55 -14.34 10.09
CA ILE A 314 -3.55 -13.51 10.75
C ILE A 314 -3.15 -14.17 12.07
N LYS A 315 -1.93 -14.70 12.11
CA LYS A 315 -1.35 -15.32 13.29
C LYS A 315 -0.65 -14.29 14.16
N ILE A 316 -1.00 -14.26 15.44
CA ILE A 316 -0.23 -13.51 16.44
C ILE A 316 0.99 -14.34 16.78
N SER A 317 2.18 -13.92 16.34
CA SER A 317 3.41 -14.39 16.97
C SER A 317 3.47 -13.78 18.36
N LEU A 318 3.04 -14.53 19.36
CA LEU A 318 3.39 -14.22 20.75
C LEU A 318 4.90 -14.43 20.90
N PRO A 319 5.62 -13.56 21.63
CA PRO A 319 6.97 -13.88 22.05
C PRO A 319 6.93 -15.26 22.73
N GLU A 320 7.78 -16.19 22.29
CA GLU A 320 7.90 -17.45 23.02
C GLU A 320 8.27 -17.11 24.47
N PRO A 321 7.57 -17.68 25.47
CA PRO A 321 8.02 -17.56 26.84
C PRO A 321 9.47 -18.06 26.90
N PRO A 322 10.36 -17.40 27.65
CA PRO A 322 11.75 -17.85 27.77
C PRO A 322 11.75 -19.33 28.12
N ALA A 323 12.52 -20.11 27.36
CA ALA A 323 12.57 -21.55 27.51
C ALA A 323 12.76 -21.89 28.99
N ASP A 324 11.77 -22.58 29.56
CA ASP A 324 11.87 -23.17 30.89
C ASP A 324 13.10 -24.08 30.85
N ASP A 325 14.14 -23.71 31.58
CA ASP A 325 15.36 -24.48 31.76
C ASP A 325 15.01 -25.72 32.61
N LYS A 326 14.34 -26.69 31.99
CA LYS A 326 13.97 -27.96 32.59
C LYS A 326 14.94 -29.03 32.11
N ASP A 327 16.02 -29.06 32.89
CA ASP A 327 16.82 -30.20 33.31
C ASP A 327 16.42 -31.57 32.74
N ASN A 328 17.44 -32.25 32.22
CA ASN A 328 17.41 -33.61 31.70
C ASN A 328 16.79 -34.61 32.70
N SER A 329 15.74 -35.31 32.29
CA SER A 329 15.58 -36.71 32.67
C SER A 329 14.72 -37.48 31.67
N ASP A 330 15.29 -38.60 31.21
CA ASP A 330 14.80 -39.58 30.26
C ASP A 330 13.34 -40.05 30.42
N GLY A 331 12.70 -40.38 29.31
CA GLY A 331 11.47 -41.17 29.30
C GLY A 331 10.82 -41.32 27.93
N SER A 332 11.32 -42.24 27.11
CA SER A 332 10.69 -42.73 25.87
C SER A 332 9.21 -43.09 26.06
N PHE A 333 8.32 -42.61 25.18
CA PHE A 333 7.21 -43.40 24.63
C PHE A 333 6.75 -42.84 23.27
N SER A 334 6.66 -43.74 22.28
CA SER A 334 6.16 -43.47 20.92
C SER A 334 4.67 -43.83 20.82
N SER A 335 3.88 -43.05 20.08
CA SER A 335 2.81 -43.58 19.22
C SER A 335 2.33 -42.56 18.17
N GLY A 336 2.42 -42.95 16.88
CA GLY A 336 1.27 -42.95 15.97
C GLY A 336 0.86 -41.66 15.25
N SER A 337 1.50 -41.44 14.09
CA SER A 337 0.95 -40.98 12.79
C SER A 337 -0.38 -40.19 12.72
N ALA A 338 -0.31 -38.99 12.14
CA ALA A 338 -1.21 -38.57 11.07
C ALA A 338 -0.43 -37.68 10.08
N GLN A 339 -0.37 -38.16 8.84
CA GLN A 339 0.38 -37.58 7.74
C GLN A 339 -0.54 -36.59 7.03
N GLY A 340 -0.29 -35.30 7.22
CA GLY A 340 -0.89 -34.20 6.46
C GLY A 340 0.23 -33.35 5.90
N SER A 341 0.38 -33.36 4.57
CA SER A 341 1.38 -32.60 3.83
C SER A 341 1.14 -31.09 4.01
N SER A 342 1.93 -30.46 4.87
CA SER A 342 2.11 -29.03 4.93
C SER A 342 3.40 -28.69 4.18
N ALA A 343 3.26 -28.14 2.97
CA ALA A 343 4.33 -27.37 2.37
C ALA A 343 4.24 -25.98 2.98
N GLY A 344 5.07 -25.71 3.99
CA GLY A 344 5.05 -24.45 4.72
C GLY A 344 6.17 -24.38 5.73
N THR A 345 7.36 -24.00 5.28
CA THR A 345 8.45 -23.37 6.06
C THR A 345 9.57 -23.04 5.05
N ALA A 346 10.19 -21.86 5.03
CA ALA A 346 10.64 -21.09 6.17
C ALA A 346 10.78 -19.60 5.83
N VAL A 347 10.08 -18.73 6.57
CA VAL A 347 10.46 -17.33 6.77
C VAL A 347 10.09 -17.00 8.21
N GLY A 348 11.01 -17.23 9.13
CA GLY A 348 10.77 -16.99 10.56
C GLY A 348 12.00 -16.62 11.38
N ILE A 349 13.20 -16.72 10.81
CA ILE A 349 14.45 -16.47 11.53
C ILE A 349 15.03 -15.08 11.20
N PHE A 350 14.71 -14.50 10.04
CA PHE A 350 15.35 -13.24 9.59
C PHE A 350 14.83 -11.96 10.25
N ALA A 351 13.55 -11.91 10.66
CA ALA A 351 12.98 -10.71 11.28
C ALA A 351 13.64 -10.36 12.62
N LEU A 352 14.04 -11.38 13.40
CA LEU A 352 14.72 -11.19 14.68
C LEU A 352 16.16 -10.67 14.48
N ILE A 353 16.86 -11.15 13.45
CA ILE A 353 18.22 -10.73 13.12
C ILE A 353 18.23 -9.26 12.67
N ALA A 354 17.30 -8.85 11.80
CA ALA A 354 17.22 -7.48 11.31
C ALA A 354 16.96 -6.45 12.43
N ALA A 355 16.06 -6.76 13.37
CA ALA A 355 15.77 -5.88 14.52
C ALA A 355 16.98 -5.73 15.46
N ILE A 356 17.73 -6.81 15.69
CA ILE A 356 18.94 -6.79 16.54
C ILE A 356 20.08 -6.03 15.84
N VAL A 357 20.26 -6.21 14.53
CA VAL A 357 21.27 -5.48 13.74
C VAL A 357 20.99 -3.97 13.77
N GLY A 358 19.73 -3.55 13.63
CA GLY A 358 19.35 -2.13 13.75
C GLY A 358 19.69 -1.50 15.11
N MET A 359 19.52 -2.23 16.21
CA MET A 359 19.90 -1.74 17.55
C MET A 359 21.42 -1.67 17.78
N LEU A 360 22.21 -2.49 17.08
CA LEU A 360 23.67 -2.56 17.24
C LEU A 360 24.41 -1.36 16.63
N PHE A 361 23.78 -0.60 15.72
CA PHE A 361 24.31 0.64 15.16
C PHE A 361 24.11 1.88 16.05
N ALA A 362 23.37 1.77 17.15
CA ALA A 362 23.31 2.81 18.18
C ALA A 362 24.58 2.80 19.04
N LEU A 363 25.34 3.90 19.01
CA LEU A 363 26.61 4.06 19.74
C LEU A 363 26.45 3.73 21.24
N GLY A 364 27.11 2.66 21.70
CA GLY A 364 27.21 2.26 23.11
C GLY A 364 26.40 1.02 23.53
N VAL A 365 25.56 0.46 22.66
CA VAL A 365 24.66 -0.67 23.01
C VAL A 365 25.24 -2.04 22.61
N ARG A 366 26.26 -2.05 21.72
CA ARG A 366 26.92 -3.26 21.18
C ARG A 366 27.37 -4.26 22.24
N ASP A 367 28.22 -3.83 23.18
CA ASP A 367 28.83 -4.73 24.17
C ASP A 367 27.81 -5.24 25.20
N LEU A 368 26.69 -4.54 25.37
CA LEU A 368 25.61 -4.96 26.26
C LEU A 368 24.77 -6.06 25.60
N ILE A 369 24.43 -5.90 24.31
CA ILE A 369 23.65 -6.87 23.53
C ILE A 369 24.43 -8.17 23.32
N LEU A 370 25.72 -8.09 22.93
CA LEU A 370 26.53 -9.30 22.70
C LEU A 370 26.77 -10.14 23.97
N ARG A 371 26.57 -9.58 25.17
CA ARG A 371 26.71 -10.30 26.44
C ARG A 371 25.47 -11.08 26.86
N VAL A 372 24.29 -10.73 26.34
CA VAL A 372 23.03 -11.39 26.70
C VAL A 372 22.54 -12.37 25.62
N LEU A 373 23.24 -12.44 24.47
CA LEU A 373 22.89 -13.36 23.40
C LEU A 373 23.51 -14.75 23.57
N PRO A 374 22.77 -15.82 23.21
CA PRO A 374 23.30 -17.18 23.11
C PRO A 374 24.51 -17.29 22.17
N GLU A 375 25.44 -18.19 22.46
CA GLU A 375 26.75 -18.29 21.80
C GLU A 375 26.64 -18.57 20.28
N ASN A 376 25.65 -19.35 19.86
CA ASN A 376 25.35 -19.61 18.46
C ASN A 376 24.91 -18.35 17.70
N LEU A 377 24.09 -17.49 18.32
CA LEU A 377 23.60 -16.26 17.72
C LEU A 377 24.69 -15.18 17.69
N ARG A 378 25.50 -15.11 18.75
CA ARG A 378 26.67 -14.23 18.83
C ARG A 378 27.68 -14.55 17.72
N SER A 379 27.96 -15.83 17.48
CA SER A 379 28.90 -16.26 16.43
C SER A 379 28.41 -15.94 15.02
N GLU A 380 27.09 -15.94 14.77
CA GLU A 380 26.54 -15.47 13.51
C GLU A 380 26.62 -13.95 13.35
N LEU A 381 26.28 -13.20 14.40
CA LEU A 381 26.27 -11.73 14.34
C LEU A 381 27.67 -11.13 14.23
N GLU A 382 28.69 -11.75 14.83
CA GLU A 382 30.10 -11.33 14.69
C GLU A 382 30.61 -11.37 13.23
N LYS A 383 29.93 -12.08 12.32
CA LYS A 383 30.30 -12.13 10.88
C LYS A 383 29.87 -10.90 10.09
N TYR A 384 28.97 -10.08 10.64
CA TYR A 384 28.39 -8.92 9.98
C TYR A 384 28.99 -7.58 10.48
N PHE A 385 30.08 -7.64 11.25
CA PHE A 385 30.82 -6.48 11.77
C PHE A 385 32.24 -6.38 11.24
#